data_AF-A0A2I6QRP8-F1
#
_entry.id   AF-A0A2I6QRP8-F1
#
_cell.length_a   1.000
_cell.length_b   1.000
_cell.length_c   1.000
_cell.angle_alpha   90.00
_cell.angle_beta   90.00
_cell.angle_gamma   90.00
#
_symmetry.space_group_name_H-M   'P 1'
#
loop_
_entity.id
_entity.type
_entity.pdbx_description
1 polymer ?
#
loop_
_entity_poly.entity_id
_entity_poly.type
_entity_poly.pdbx_seq_one_letter_code
_entity_poly.pdbx_strand_id
1 'polypeptide(L)'
;SSHHWLLAWIGLELNTLAIIPIIAKQHHPRTTEATTKYFLTQAAASAMVLFASTTNAWSTGTWDISQLTTPSSCTLLTLALSMKLGLAPLHFWLPEVLQGVPMETALIIATWQKLAPISLLYLTYNSINPMILLTMALISTLTGGWGGLNQTQM
;
A
#
# COMPACT_ATOMS: atom_id res chain seq x y z
N SER A 1 -6.76 17.57 3.59
CA SER A 1 -6.71 17.50 2.12
C SER A 1 -5.38 18.06 1.66
N SER A 2 -4.65 17.32 0.81
CA SER A 2 -3.35 17.73 0.29
C SER A 2 -3.38 17.73 -1.24
N HIS A 3 -2.87 18.80 -1.86
CA HIS A 3 -2.66 18.88 -3.30
C HIS A 3 -1.19 18.69 -3.71
N HIS A 4 -0.29 18.57 -2.73
CA HIS A 4 1.16 18.44 -2.95
C HIS A 4 1.63 17.02 -2.65
N TRP A 5 2.43 16.42 -3.54
CA TRP A 5 2.95 15.05 -3.41
C TRP A 5 3.67 14.78 -2.09
N LEU A 6 4.54 15.71 -1.65
CA LEU A 6 5.23 15.60 -0.37
C LEU A 6 4.26 15.46 0.82
N LEU A 7 3.18 16.25 0.86
CA LEU A 7 2.20 16.21 1.94
C LEU A 7 1.41 14.90 1.92
N ALA A 8 1.05 14.42 0.73
CA ALA A 8 0.42 13.11 0.57
C ALA A 8 1.33 11.98 1.08
N TRP A 9 2.62 12.03 0.76
CA TRP A 9 3.60 11.06 1.25
C TRP A 9 3.76 11.11 2.77
N ILE A 10 3.89 12.31 3.37
CA ILE A 10 3.94 12.46 4.83
C ILE A 10 2.70 11.85 5.48
N GLY A 11 1.51 12.04 4.91
CA GLY A 11 0.28 11.43 5.39
C GLY A 11 0.32 9.90 5.37
N LEU A 12 0.87 9.31 4.31
CA LEU A 12 1.06 7.85 4.21
C LEU A 12 2.08 7.32 5.23
N GLU A 13 3.18 8.03 5.44
CA GLU A 13 4.22 7.67 6.42
C GLU A 13 3.73 7.76 7.85
N LEU A 14 3.01 8.83 8.19
CA LEU A 14 2.41 8.97 9.52
C LEU A 14 1.43 7.84 9.81
N ASN A 15 0.64 7.42 8.81
CA ASN A 15 -0.27 6.29 8.94
C ASN A 15 0.49 4.97 9.21
N THR A 16 1.62 4.74 8.53
CA THR A 16 2.44 3.53 8.75
C THR A 16 3.17 3.56 10.09
N LEU A 17 3.69 4.71 10.51
CA LEU A 17 4.38 4.84 11.80
C LEU A 17 3.40 4.73 12.98
N ALA A 18 2.17 5.24 12.83
CA ALA A 18 1.16 5.18 13.89
C ALA A 18 0.65 3.76 14.16
N ILE A 19 0.60 2.89 13.15
CA ILE A 19 0.07 1.52 13.32
C ILE A 19 1.13 0.53 13.85
N ILE A 20 2.44 0.80 13.67
CA ILE A 20 3.51 -0.11 14.12
C ILE A 20 3.43 -0.42 15.63
N PRO A 21 3.30 0.56 16.54
CA PRO A 21 3.16 0.27 17.97
C PRO A 21 1.92 -0.55 18.31
N ILE A 22 0.84 -0.39 17.53
CA ILE A 22 -0.42 -1.11 17.72
C ILE A 22 -0.23 -2.60 17.37
N ILE A 23 0.52 -2.90 16.30
CA ILE A 23 0.89 -4.27 15.89
C ILE A 23 1.84 -4.91 16.92
N ALA A 24 2.84 -4.16 17.38
CA ALA A 24 3.86 -4.63 18.32
C ALA A 24 3.40 -4.68 19.79
N LYS A 25 2.13 -4.36 20.07
CA LYS A 25 1.60 -4.22 21.44
C LYS A 25 1.77 -5.49 22.28
N GLN A 26 1.60 -6.65 21.66
CA GLN A 26 1.86 -7.93 22.31
C GLN A 26 3.33 -8.29 22.08
N HIS A 27 4.09 -8.57 23.14
CA HIS A 27 5.50 -8.96 23.06
C HIS A 27 5.66 -10.46 22.80
N HIS A 28 5.08 -10.96 21.71
CA HIS A 28 5.20 -12.34 21.25
C HIS A 28 6.11 -12.41 20.01
N PRO A 29 6.94 -13.45 19.83
CA PRO A 29 7.82 -13.53 18.65
C PRO A 29 7.06 -13.39 17.32
N ARG A 30 5.86 -13.99 17.23
CA ARG A 30 5.00 -13.89 16.03
C ARG A 30 4.50 -12.46 15.74
N THR A 31 4.13 -11.70 16.75
CA THR A 31 3.66 -10.31 16.57
C THR A 31 4.84 -9.42 16.20
N THR A 32 6.04 -9.69 16.72
CA THR A 32 7.26 -8.99 16.30
C THR A 32 7.63 -9.29 14.85
N GLU A 33 7.52 -10.55 14.40
CA GLU A 33 7.72 -10.91 12.99
C GLU A 33 6.71 -10.20 12.09
N ALA A 34 5.42 -10.24 12.43
CA ALA A 34 4.38 -9.51 11.70
C ALA A 34 4.66 -8.00 11.62
N THR A 35 5.12 -7.40 12.73
CA THR A 35 5.52 -5.97 12.76
C THR A 35 6.65 -5.70 11.78
N THR A 36 7.70 -6.54 11.78
CA THR A 36 8.85 -6.35 10.88
C THR A 36 8.46 -6.49 9.40
N LYS A 37 7.65 -7.49 9.05
CA LYS A 37 7.16 -7.70 7.67
C LYS A 37 6.29 -6.53 7.20
N TYR A 38 5.38 -6.07 8.06
CA TYR A 38 4.57 -4.89 7.77
C TYR A 38 5.44 -3.64 7.56
N PHE A 39 6.38 -3.38 8.47
CA PHE A 39 7.26 -2.22 8.37
C PHE A 39 8.07 -2.23 7.07
N LEU A 40 8.76 -3.33 6.76
CA LEU A 40 9.62 -3.42 5.58
C LEU A 40 8.83 -3.23 4.28
N THR A 41 7.67 -3.89 4.16
CA THR A 41 6.83 -3.77 2.96
C THR A 41 6.26 -2.36 2.79
N GLN A 42 5.81 -1.74 3.88
CA GLN A 42 5.20 -0.42 3.83
C GLN A 42 6.21 0.71 3.65
N ALA A 43 7.43 0.55 4.19
CA ALA A 43 8.56 1.46 3.98
C ALA A 43 9.11 1.36 2.55
N ALA A 44 9.19 0.15 1.99
CA ALA A 44 9.53 -0.02 0.58
C ALA A 44 8.48 0.63 -0.33
N ALA A 45 7.19 0.43 -0.01
CA ALA A 45 6.10 1.06 -0.75
C ALA A 45 6.12 2.59 -0.66
N SER A 46 6.39 3.16 0.50
CA SER A 46 6.46 4.61 0.67
C SER A 46 7.69 5.23 -0.02
N ALA A 47 8.84 4.54 0.00
CA ALA A 47 10.01 4.94 -0.77
C ALA A 47 9.72 4.94 -2.27
N MET A 48 8.97 3.96 -2.79
CA MET A 48 8.54 3.94 -4.19
C MET A 48 7.58 5.08 -4.52
N VAL A 49 6.66 5.47 -3.60
CA VAL A 49 5.81 6.66 -3.80
C VAL A 49 6.66 7.93 -3.93
N LEU A 50 7.64 8.12 -3.04
CA LEU A 50 8.56 9.26 -3.16
C LEU A 50 9.30 9.22 -4.48
N PHE A 51 9.87 8.07 -4.85
CA PHE A 51 10.63 7.92 -6.08
C PHE A 51 9.78 8.21 -7.33
N ALA A 52 8.52 7.76 -7.36
CA ALA A 52 7.58 8.10 -8.43
C ALA A 52 7.29 9.61 -8.48
N SER A 53 7.10 10.25 -7.33
CA SER A 53 6.82 11.69 -7.27
C SER A 53 8.03 12.55 -7.65
N THR A 54 9.25 12.17 -7.24
CA THR A 54 10.48 12.90 -7.53
C THR A 54 10.87 12.77 -9.00
N THR A 55 10.73 11.57 -9.58
CA THR A 55 10.98 11.36 -11.01
C THR A 55 9.98 12.12 -11.89
N ASN A 56 8.71 12.18 -11.48
CA ASN A 56 7.73 13.04 -12.15
C ASN A 56 8.09 14.53 -12.01
N ALA A 57 8.35 15.01 -10.80
CA ALA A 57 8.70 16.41 -10.56
C ALA A 57 10.01 16.83 -11.26
N TRP A 58 10.96 15.91 -11.41
CA TRP A 58 12.18 16.15 -12.19
C TRP A 58 11.88 16.41 -13.66
N SER A 59 10.88 15.73 -14.22
CA SER A 59 10.49 15.87 -15.62
C SER A 59 9.55 17.04 -15.89
N THR A 60 8.61 17.35 -14.99
CA THR A 60 7.57 18.37 -15.19
C THR A 60 7.84 19.69 -14.48
N GLY A 61 8.72 19.67 -13.46
CA GLY A 61 8.97 20.81 -12.57
C GLY A 61 7.87 21.05 -11.53
N THR A 62 6.84 20.20 -11.44
CA THR A 62 5.68 20.39 -10.56
C THR A 62 5.50 19.25 -9.57
N TRP A 63 5.02 19.62 -8.37
CA TRP A 63 4.74 18.69 -7.27
C TRP A 63 3.24 18.45 -7.03
N ASP A 64 2.40 18.89 -7.97
CA ASP A 64 0.96 18.71 -7.88
C ASP A 64 0.58 17.24 -8.12
N ILE A 65 -0.35 16.73 -7.31
CA ILE A 65 -0.86 15.35 -7.40
C ILE A 65 -1.58 15.12 -8.73
N SER A 66 -2.28 16.13 -9.25
CA SER A 66 -3.05 16.03 -10.49
C SER A 66 -2.19 15.88 -11.75
N GLN A 67 -0.91 16.27 -11.67
CA GLN A 67 0.00 16.39 -12.82
C GLN A 67 1.00 15.23 -12.89
N LEU A 68 0.52 13.99 -12.77
CA LEU A 68 1.35 12.81 -13.00
C LEU A 68 1.34 12.48 -14.50
N THR A 69 2.42 12.81 -15.23
CA THR A 69 2.41 12.76 -16.70
C THR A 69 3.38 11.74 -17.28
N THR A 70 4.44 11.39 -16.54
CA THR A 70 5.44 10.45 -17.02
C THR A 70 4.97 9.01 -16.84
N PRO A 71 4.95 8.19 -17.91
CA PRO A 71 4.41 6.83 -17.84
C PRO A 71 5.16 5.95 -16.85
N SER A 72 6.48 6.11 -16.74
CA SER A 72 7.30 5.42 -15.73
C SER A 72 6.84 5.74 -14.31
N SER A 73 6.64 7.02 -13.99
CA SER A 73 6.15 7.47 -12.67
C SER A 73 4.74 6.99 -12.39
N CYS A 74 3.86 6.98 -13.40
CA CYS A 74 2.51 6.39 -13.28
C CYS A 74 2.56 4.90 -12.92
N THR A 75 3.41 4.13 -13.60
CA THR A 75 3.59 2.69 -13.30
C THR A 75 4.20 2.45 -11.93
N LEU A 76 5.20 3.23 -11.53
CA LEU A 76 5.83 3.14 -10.21
C LEU A 76 4.83 3.49 -9.10
N LEU A 77 4.03 4.54 -9.29
CA LEU A 77 3.01 4.93 -8.34
C LEU A 77 1.94 3.83 -8.20
N THR A 78 1.48 3.25 -9.31
CA THR A 78 0.51 2.14 -9.25
C THR A 78 1.07 0.94 -8.51
N LEU A 79 2.31 0.54 -8.79
CA LEU A 79 2.99 -0.54 -8.08
C LEU A 79 3.13 -0.22 -6.59
N ALA A 80 3.53 1.00 -6.24
CA ALA A 80 3.69 1.44 -4.85
C ALA A 80 2.37 1.40 -4.06
N LEU A 81 1.30 1.95 -4.64
CA LEU A 81 -0.03 1.92 -4.01
C LEU A 81 -0.58 0.50 -3.96
N SER A 82 -0.33 -0.33 -4.97
CA SER A 82 -0.71 -1.75 -4.97
C SER A 82 0.00 -2.54 -3.86
N MET A 83 1.26 -2.21 -3.55
CA MET A 83 2.01 -2.81 -2.45
C MET A 83 1.41 -2.41 -1.10
N LYS A 84 1.07 -1.12 -0.91
CA LYS A 84 0.38 -0.63 0.30
C LYS A 84 -0.98 -1.31 0.49
N LEU A 85 -1.71 -1.53 -0.60
CA LEU A 85 -3.01 -2.21 -0.60
C LEU A 85 -2.90 -3.74 -0.52
N GLY A 86 -1.72 -4.33 -0.71
CA GLY A 86 -1.56 -5.79 -0.73
C GLY A 86 -2.27 -6.46 -1.91
N LEU A 87 -2.26 -5.83 -3.08
CA LEU A 87 -2.77 -6.46 -4.31
C LEU A 87 -1.74 -7.48 -4.84
N ALA A 88 -2.22 -8.55 -5.48
CA ALA A 88 -1.33 -9.55 -6.08
C ALA A 88 -0.58 -8.96 -7.29
N PRO A 89 0.72 -9.29 -7.49
CA PRO A 89 1.50 -10.31 -6.76
C PRO A 89 2.10 -9.84 -5.42
N LEU A 90 1.99 -8.57 -5.04
CA LEU A 90 2.57 -7.97 -3.82
C LEU A 90 1.76 -8.23 -2.53
N HIS A 91 0.83 -9.18 -2.56
CA HIS A 91 -0.09 -9.52 -1.48
C HIS A 91 0.50 -10.38 -0.34
N PHE A 92 1.70 -10.95 -0.49
CA PHE A 92 2.24 -11.96 0.43
C PHE A 92 2.41 -11.51 1.88
N TRP A 93 2.58 -10.20 2.12
CA TRP A 93 2.66 -9.68 3.48
C TRP A 93 1.31 -9.75 4.22
N LEU A 94 0.19 -9.71 3.49
CA LEU A 94 -1.14 -9.53 4.08
C LEU A 94 -1.56 -10.74 4.95
N PRO A 95 -1.51 -12.00 4.49
CA PRO A 95 -1.95 -13.14 5.31
C PRO A 95 -1.09 -13.33 6.56
N GLU A 96 0.24 -13.19 6.42
CA GLU A 96 1.18 -13.40 7.53
C GLU A 96 1.03 -12.34 8.62
N VAL A 97 0.83 -11.07 8.22
CA VAL A 97 0.61 -9.98 9.17
C VAL A 97 -0.73 -10.13 9.88
N LEU A 98 -1.82 -10.43 9.15
CA LEU A 98 -3.15 -10.58 9.75
C LEU A 98 -3.22 -11.75 10.74
N GLN A 99 -2.55 -12.87 10.43
CA GLN A 99 -2.53 -14.03 11.33
C GLN A 99 -1.64 -13.81 12.57
N GLY A 100 -0.69 -12.87 12.49
CA GLY A 100 0.25 -12.59 13.57
C GLY A 100 -0.25 -11.57 14.60
N VAL A 101 -1.43 -10.97 14.41
CA VAL A 101 -1.93 -9.85 15.22
C VAL A 101 -3.31 -10.15 15.81
N PRO A 102 -3.72 -9.50 16.91
CA PRO A 102 -5.07 -9.69 17.45
C PRO A 102 -6.15 -9.16 16.49
N MET A 103 -7.34 -9.75 16.57
CA MET A 103 -8.46 -9.48 15.65
C MET A 103 -8.82 -7.99 15.52
N GLU A 104 -8.81 -7.23 16.62
CA GLU A 104 -9.08 -5.77 16.58
C GLU A 104 -8.07 -5.03 15.70
N THR A 105 -6.79 -5.39 15.78
CA THR A 105 -5.75 -4.77 14.97
C THR A 105 -5.79 -5.25 13.52
N ALA A 106 -6.13 -6.51 13.29
CA ALA A 106 -6.40 -7.04 11.95
C ALA A 106 -7.54 -6.28 11.26
N LEU A 107 -8.60 -5.95 11.99
CA LEU A 107 -9.72 -5.14 11.48
C LEU A 107 -9.26 -3.73 11.06
N ILE A 108 -8.43 -3.06 11.87
CA ILE A 108 -7.87 -1.74 11.55
C ILE A 108 -7.00 -1.82 10.29
N ILE A 109 -6.18 -2.86 10.15
CA ILE A 109 -5.34 -3.07 8.95
C ILE A 109 -6.20 -3.37 7.71
N ALA A 110 -7.28 -4.14 7.85
CA ALA A 110 -8.15 -4.49 6.73
C ALA A 110 -9.03 -3.32 6.26
N THR A 111 -9.35 -2.36 7.14
CA THR A 111 -10.28 -1.26 6.85
C THR A 111 -9.57 0.09 6.72
N TRP A 112 -9.02 0.60 7.83
CA TRP A 112 -8.46 1.94 7.92
C TRP A 112 -7.25 2.14 7.01
N GLN A 113 -6.34 1.15 6.97
CA GLN A 113 -5.13 1.24 6.16
C GLN A 113 -5.39 1.26 4.64
N LYS A 114 -6.59 0.87 4.19
CA LYS A 114 -6.97 0.91 2.77
C LYS A 114 -7.42 2.29 2.31
N LEU A 115 -7.94 3.13 3.21
CA LEU A 115 -8.58 4.40 2.84
C LEU A 115 -7.60 5.38 2.17
N ALA A 116 -6.44 5.60 2.78
CA ALA A 116 -5.47 6.56 2.25
C ALA A 116 -4.94 6.17 0.86
N PRO A 117 -4.46 4.93 0.62
CA PRO A 117 -4.02 4.54 -0.73
C PRO A 117 -5.14 4.57 -1.78
N ILE A 118 -6.39 4.20 -1.44
CA ILE A 118 -7.54 4.27 -2.37
C ILE A 118 -7.82 5.72 -2.75
N SER A 119 -7.77 6.66 -1.79
CA SER A 119 -7.98 8.08 -2.10
C SER A 119 -6.93 8.64 -3.06
N LEU A 120 -5.66 8.18 -2.97
CA LEU A 120 -4.62 8.59 -3.92
C LEU A 120 -4.85 7.99 -5.31
N LEU A 121 -5.23 6.70 -5.41
CA LEU A 121 -5.62 6.10 -6.69
C LEU A 121 -6.76 6.86 -7.34
N TYR A 122 -7.75 7.30 -6.56
CA TYR A 122 -8.86 8.11 -7.04
C TYR A 122 -8.40 9.48 -7.54
N LEU A 123 -7.52 10.17 -6.82
CA LEU A 123 -7.00 11.48 -7.26
C LEU A 123 -6.17 11.39 -8.54
N THR A 124 -5.50 10.26 -8.78
CA THR A 124 -4.65 10.05 -9.96
C THR A 124 -5.31 9.19 -11.05
N TYR A 125 -6.64 9.04 -11.04
CA TYR A 125 -7.32 8.10 -11.96
C TYR A 125 -7.04 8.36 -13.44
N ASN A 126 -6.87 9.63 -13.83
CA ASN A 126 -6.64 10.03 -15.22
C ASN A 126 -5.25 9.62 -15.76
N SER A 127 -4.26 9.44 -14.89
CA SER A 127 -2.87 9.18 -15.29
C SER A 127 -2.46 7.72 -15.15
N ILE A 128 -3.29 6.89 -14.52
CA ILE A 128 -3.02 5.47 -14.29
C ILE A 128 -3.26 4.67 -15.57
N ASN A 129 -2.37 3.72 -15.87
CA ASN A 129 -2.59 2.77 -16.95
C ASN A 129 -3.65 1.73 -16.54
N PRO A 130 -4.82 1.69 -17.21
CA PRO A 130 -5.91 0.78 -16.85
C PRO A 130 -5.55 -0.70 -17.05
N MET A 131 -4.67 -1.01 -18.01
CA MET A 131 -4.25 -2.38 -18.28
C MET A 131 -3.50 -2.99 -17.08
N ILE A 132 -2.61 -2.22 -16.45
CA ILE A 132 -1.86 -2.67 -15.28
C ILE A 132 -2.80 -2.85 -14.08
N LEU A 133 -3.68 -1.89 -13.83
CA LEU A 133 -4.60 -1.98 -12.70
C LEU A 133 -5.56 -3.17 -12.85
N LEU A 134 -6.10 -3.41 -14.04
CA LEU A 134 -7.05 -4.48 -14.31
C LEU A 134 -6.39 -5.87 -14.27
N THR A 135 -5.16 -5.99 -14.78
CA THR A 135 -4.39 -7.25 -14.64
C THR A 135 -4.11 -7.57 -13.18
N MET A 136 -3.66 -6.60 -12.39
CA MET A 136 -3.46 -6.76 -10.94
C MET A 136 -4.76 -7.14 -10.23
N ALA A 137 -5.88 -6.51 -10.60
CA ALA A 137 -7.20 -6.83 -10.06
C ALA A 137 -7.61 -8.28 -10.35
N LEU A 138 -7.51 -8.73 -11.60
CA LEU A 138 -7.82 -10.11 -11.99
C LEU A 138 -6.92 -11.14 -11.28
N ILE A 139 -5.62 -10.86 -11.19
CA ILE A 139 -4.70 -11.76 -10.47
C ILE A 139 -5.10 -11.78 -8.98
N SER A 140 -5.42 -10.63 -8.39
CA SER A 140 -5.79 -10.56 -6.97
C SER A 140 -7.08 -11.31 -6.62
N THR A 141 -8.09 -11.29 -7.50
CA THR A 141 -9.34 -12.02 -7.27
C THR A 141 -9.11 -13.52 -7.40
N LEU A 142 -8.32 -13.96 -8.39
CA LEU A 142 -7.97 -15.37 -8.56
C LEU A 142 -7.13 -15.90 -7.40
N THR A 143 -6.08 -15.18 -6.99
CA THR A 143 -5.22 -15.61 -5.88
C THR A 143 -5.93 -15.57 -4.54
N GLY A 144 -6.77 -14.54 -4.30
CA GLY A 144 -7.56 -14.42 -3.09
C GLY A 144 -8.62 -15.52 -2.98
N GLY A 145 -9.34 -15.79 -4.08
CA GLY A 145 -10.35 -16.84 -4.14
C GLY A 145 -9.76 -18.23 -3.95
N TRP A 146 -8.67 -18.56 -4.65
CA TRP A 146 -8.05 -19.88 -4.54
C TRP A 146 -7.29 -20.06 -3.22
N GLY A 147 -6.58 -19.02 -2.77
CA GLY A 147 -5.81 -19.06 -1.53
C GLY A 147 -6.67 -19.20 -0.28
N GLY A 148 -7.88 -18.63 -0.28
CA GLY A 148 -8.81 -18.71 0.85
C GLY A 148 -9.39 -20.10 1.08
N LEU A 149 -9.56 -20.92 0.03
CA LEU A 149 -10.12 -22.27 0.16
C LEU A 149 -9.24 -23.22 0.99
N ASN A 150 -7.95 -22.92 1.13
CA ASN A 150 -6.98 -23.77 1.83
C ASN A 150 -6.65 -23.26 3.25
N GLN A 151 -7.45 -22.36 3.82
CA GLN A 151 -7.21 -21.80 5.15
C GLN A 151 -8.27 -22.25 6.15
N THR A 152 -7.82 -22.71 7.32
CA THR A 152 -8.67 -23.06 8.47
C THR A 152 -8.65 -22.00 9.57
N GLN A 153 -7.76 -21.02 9.43
CA GLN A 153 -7.57 -19.93 10.36
C GLN A 153 -8.51 -18.79 9.98
N MET A 154 -9.11 -18.16 10.98
CA MET A 154 -9.99 -16.99 10.81
C MET A 154 -9.18 -15.70 10.84
#